data_AF-A0A964LC62-F1
#
_entry.id   AF-A0A964LC62-F1
#
_cell.length_a   1.000
_cell.length_b   1.000
_cell.length_c   1.000
_cell.angle_alpha   90.00
_cell.angle_beta   90.00
_cell.angle_gamma   90.00
#
_symmetry.space_group_name_H-M   'P 1'
#
loop_
_entity.id
_entity.type
_entity.pdbx_description
1 polymer ?
#
loop_
_entity_poly.entity_id
_entity_poly.type
_entity_poly.pdbx_seq_one_letter_code
_entity_poly.pdbx_strand_id
1 'polypeptide(L)'
;MPWLVASLTLLAAYFIGAIPFGYLVARMRGVNIFEHGSGNIGATNVGRILGRPFGFLVFVLDCAKGATPVGLALLLKPQFNDALWSRGYVEVAAGLTAFLGHLFPVYLKFRGGKGVATGLGAVALLLPIPTLIAFGVWTIVLCGSRLMSLASISAVLVLCAAHLRLPTAWDWAEPRSWFYVIAGTLVIVKHRANIRRLINGTENQLKENIVMLQLTKSLHVLALGLWFGASVFFTFVVAFSLFGTFEALGEKDKRETWFPRPRMYREADNTVNSPKEQGTRAAGYAISPMFVWYFALQGACGFIALATALPFIKQPASIHRWRVNLLIASIAFVLVGWPLEQYVSDLRAPRNQTMEAYLLDRTDADSAADMKKARADFGMWHSISVILNFATIVSVTAAMAMAGNLASGATKAQGEEKTEEHPTEG
;
A
#
# COMPACT_ATOMS: atom_id res chain seq x y z
N MET A 1 13.63 32.53 -26.86
CA MET A 1 12.85 31.47 -27.52
C MET A 1 12.34 30.39 -26.55
N PRO A 2 13.14 29.83 -25.61
CA PRO A 2 12.69 28.73 -24.73
C PRO A 2 11.41 29.05 -23.93
N TRP A 3 11.33 30.26 -23.39
CA TRP A 3 10.16 30.78 -22.66
C TRP A 3 8.87 30.79 -23.47
N LEU A 4 8.95 31.13 -24.76
CA LEU A 4 7.78 31.14 -25.64
C LEU A 4 7.27 29.72 -25.87
N VAL A 5 8.18 28.77 -26.16
CA VAL A 5 7.82 27.37 -26.37
C VAL A 5 7.22 26.76 -25.10
N ALA A 6 7.80 27.03 -23.93
CA ALA A 6 7.27 26.57 -22.65
C ALA A 6 5.87 27.16 -22.40
N SER A 7 5.69 28.48 -22.59
CA SER A 7 4.40 29.15 -22.39
C SER A 7 3.32 28.61 -23.31
N LEU A 8 3.63 28.41 -24.60
CA LEU A 8 2.72 27.81 -25.58
C LEU A 8 2.37 26.36 -25.21
N THR A 9 3.34 25.61 -24.69
CA THR A 9 3.13 24.23 -24.24
C THR A 9 2.18 24.18 -23.05
N LEU A 10 2.35 25.07 -22.07
CA LEU A 10 1.43 25.16 -20.91
C LEU A 10 0.03 25.64 -21.32
N LEU A 11 -0.05 26.61 -22.25
CA LEU A 11 -1.32 27.07 -22.78
C LEU A 11 -2.07 25.94 -23.50
N ALA A 12 -1.36 25.19 -24.35
CA ALA A 12 -1.91 24.02 -25.02
C ALA A 12 -2.33 22.94 -24.00
N ALA A 13 -1.52 22.71 -22.96
CA ALA A 13 -1.84 21.75 -21.90
C ALA A 13 -3.17 22.08 -21.22
N TYR A 14 -3.43 23.36 -20.92
CA TYR A 14 -4.70 23.80 -20.33
C TYR A 14 -5.88 23.47 -21.24
N PHE A 15 -5.81 23.87 -22.52
CA PHE A 15 -6.92 23.67 -23.46
C PHE A 15 -7.18 22.18 -23.73
N ILE A 16 -6.13 21.38 -23.88
CA ILE A 16 -6.24 19.91 -24.01
C ILE A 16 -6.89 19.32 -22.76
N GLY A 17 -6.42 19.67 -21.57
CA GLY A 17 -7.00 19.22 -20.31
C GLY A 17 -8.45 19.67 -20.10
N ALA A 18 -8.80 20.86 -20.62
CA ALA A 18 -10.13 21.45 -20.53
C ALA A 18 -11.17 20.77 -21.44
N ILE A 19 -10.78 19.95 -22.41
CA ILE A 19 -11.72 19.23 -23.28
C ILE A 19 -12.64 18.34 -22.40
N PRO A 20 -13.97 18.60 -22.38
CA PRO A 20 -14.84 17.96 -21.42
C PRO A 20 -15.46 16.69 -22.03
N PHE A 21 -14.65 15.65 -22.24
CA PHE A 21 -15.07 14.43 -22.94
C PHE A 21 -16.35 13.80 -22.36
N GLY A 22 -16.51 13.75 -21.04
CA GLY A 22 -17.73 13.20 -20.46
C GLY A 22 -19.00 14.03 -20.72
N TYR A 23 -18.87 15.36 -20.85
CA TYR A 23 -19.97 16.20 -21.33
C TYR A 23 -20.24 15.96 -22.81
N LEU A 24 -19.19 15.92 -23.64
CA LEU A 24 -19.32 15.70 -25.10
C LEU A 24 -19.99 14.35 -25.39
N VAL A 25 -19.51 13.27 -24.78
CA VAL A 25 -20.07 11.92 -24.95
C VAL A 25 -21.53 11.86 -24.47
N ALA A 26 -21.87 12.49 -23.35
CA ALA A 26 -23.26 12.54 -22.89
C ALA A 26 -24.15 13.37 -23.82
N ARG A 27 -23.67 14.51 -24.30
CA ARG A 27 -24.41 15.37 -25.21
C ARG A 27 -24.66 14.71 -26.56
N MET A 28 -23.69 13.95 -27.09
CA MET A 28 -23.85 13.12 -28.29
C MET A 28 -24.94 12.05 -28.14
N ARG A 29 -25.28 11.67 -26.90
CA ARG A 29 -26.37 10.75 -26.57
C ARG A 29 -27.67 11.48 -26.17
N GLY A 30 -27.75 12.78 -26.38
CA GLY A 30 -28.93 13.59 -26.06
C GLY A 30 -29.12 13.88 -24.57
N VAL A 31 -28.11 13.60 -23.73
CA VAL A 31 -28.22 13.70 -22.27
C VAL A 31 -27.47 14.91 -21.73
N ASN A 32 -28.12 15.70 -20.88
CA ASN A 32 -27.44 16.73 -20.09
C ASN A 32 -26.87 16.13 -18.79
N ILE A 33 -25.57 15.82 -18.77
CA ILE A 33 -24.93 15.11 -17.66
C ILE A 33 -25.00 15.86 -16.30
N PHE A 34 -25.22 17.17 -16.31
CA PHE A 34 -25.36 17.99 -15.10
C PHE A 34 -26.66 17.72 -14.34
N GLU A 35 -27.70 17.26 -15.03
CA GLU A 35 -29.04 17.01 -14.46
C GLU A 35 -29.22 15.58 -13.95
N HIS A 36 -28.22 14.70 -14.18
CA HIS A 36 -28.34 13.27 -13.87
C HIS A 36 -27.26 12.73 -12.93
N GLY A 37 -27.67 11.79 -12.09
CA GLY A 37 -26.78 11.05 -11.19
C GLY A 37 -26.11 11.98 -10.18
N SER A 38 -24.80 12.10 -10.27
CA SER A 38 -24.02 12.99 -9.39
C SER A 38 -23.84 14.42 -9.92
N GLY A 39 -24.34 14.71 -11.13
CA GLY A 39 -24.12 15.97 -11.84
C GLY A 39 -22.67 16.22 -12.27
N ASN A 40 -21.77 15.24 -12.07
CA ASN A 40 -20.36 15.36 -12.45
C ASN A 40 -20.14 14.87 -13.89
N ILE A 41 -19.23 15.50 -14.63
CA ILE A 41 -18.88 15.11 -16.00
C ILE A 41 -17.92 13.91 -16.08
N GLY A 42 -17.40 13.41 -14.96
CA GLY A 42 -16.42 12.33 -14.97
C GLY A 42 -16.97 10.96 -15.40
N ALA A 43 -16.05 10.08 -15.81
CA ALA A 43 -16.29 8.72 -16.28
C ALA A 43 -17.29 7.90 -15.45
N THR A 44 -17.23 8.00 -14.12
CA THR A 44 -18.13 7.26 -13.22
C THR A 44 -19.59 7.66 -13.38
N ASN A 45 -19.88 8.95 -13.57
CA ASN A 45 -21.26 9.40 -13.76
C ASN A 45 -21.76 9.04 -15.15
N VAL A 46 -20.94 9.28 -16.17
CA VAL A 46 -21.25 8.89 -17.55
C VAL A 46 -21.52 7.39 -17.64
N GLY A 47 -20.70 6.56 -17.01
CA GLY A 47 -20.88 5.11 -16.95
C GLY A 47 -22.17 4.68 -16.24
N ARG A 48 -22.64 5.46 -15.26
CA ARG A 48 -23.90 5.21 -14.55
C ARG A 48 -25.11 5.56 -15.41
N ILE A 49 -25.05 6.64 -16.18
CA ILE A 49 -26.18 7.17 -16.95
C ILE A 49 -26.28 6.52 -18.34
N LEU A 50 -25.16 6.36 -19.04
CA LEU A 50 -25.12 5.87 -20.42
C LEU A 50 -24.66 4.41 -20.54
N GLY A 51 -24.09 3.84 -19.47
CA GLY A 51 -23.57 2.47 -19.44
C GLY A 51 -22.04 2.38 -19.45
N ARG A 52 -21.54 1.22 -19.05
CA ARG A 52 -20.09 0.96 -18.81
C ARG A 52 -19.18 1.29 -20.00
N PRO A 53 -19.52 0.98 -21.27
CA PRO A 53 -18.66 1.31 -22.41
C PRO A 53 -18.38 2.81 -22.52
N PHE A 54 -19.38 3.68 -22.32
CA PHE A 54 -19.19 5.13 -22.37
C PHE A 54 -18.39 5.65 -21.17
N GLY A 55 -18.62 5.09 -19.99
CA GLY A 55 -17.80 5.40 -18.82
C GLY A 55 -16.33 5.05 -19.05
N PHE A 56 -16.05 3.88 -19.62
CA PHE A 56 -14.69 3.46 -19.95
C PHE A 56 -14.06 4.33 -21.04
N LEU A 57 -14.79 4.67 -22.10
CA LEU A 57 -14.33 5.59 -23.14
C LEU A 57 -13.94 6.94 -22.55
N VAL A 58 -14.81 7.54 -21.72
CA VAL A 58 -14.52 8.82 -21.07
C VAL A 58 -13.32 8.72 -20.14
N PHE A 59 -13.17 7.60 -19.41
CA PHE A 59 -11.99 7.37 -18.58
C PHE A 59 -10.71 7.38 -19.41
N VAL A 60 -10.66 6.62 -20.51
CA VAL A 60 -9.49 6.57 -21.40
C VAL A 60 -9.18 7.94 -21.99
N LEU A 61 -10.18 8.67 -22.46
CA LEU A 61 -9.99 10.00 -23.03
C LEU A 61 -9.54 11.04 -21.99
N ASP A 62 -10.10 10.98 -20.77
CA ASP A 62 -9.69 11.86 -19.67
C ASP A 62 -8.27 11.51 -19.15
N CYS A 63 -7.86 10.25 -19.21
CA CYS A 63 -6.46 9.85 -18.97
C CYS A 63 -5.55 10.36 -20.08
N ALA A 64 -5.94 10.16 -21.34
CA ALA A 64 -5.15 10.58 -22.50
C ALA A 64 -4.88 12.09 -22.48
N LYS A 65 -5.88 12.93 -22.19
CA LYS A 65 -5.67 14.39 -22.11
C LYS A 65 -4.77 14.83 -20.94
N GLY A 66 -4.57 13.98 -19.93
CA GLY A 66 -3.59 14.21 -18.86
C GLY A 66 -2.19 13.78 -19.26
N ALA A 67 -2.07 12.65 -19.97
CA ALA A 67 -0.81 12.10 -20.45
C ALA A 67 -0.22 12.92 -21.61
N THR A 68 -1.03 13.30 -22.60
CA THR A 68 -0.56 13.96 -23.84
C THR A 68 0.24 15.23 -23.57
N PRO A 69 -0.18 16.17 -22.70
CA PRO A 69 0.60 17.37 -22.44
C PRO A 69 1.95 17.10 -21.75
N VAL A 70 2.00 16.12 -20.86
CA VAL A 70 3.25 15.68 -20.22
C VAL A 70 4.18 15.03 -21.25
N GLY A 71 3.64 14.14 -22.09
CA GLY A 71 4.40 13.50 -23.17
C GLY A 71 4.95 14.52 -24.16
N LEU A 72 4.16 15.52 -24.54
CA LEU A 72 4.61 16.60 -25.41
C LEU A 72 5.73 17.41 -24.77
N ALA A 73 5.61 17.76 -23.48
CA ALA A 73 6.68 18.45 -22.76
C ALA A 73 7.97 17.60 -22.67
N LEU A 74 7.86 16.29 -22.45
CA LEU A 74 9.02 15.39 -22.48
C LEU A 74 9.72 15.37 -23.85
N LEU A 75 8.95 15.35 -24.95
CA LEU A 75 9.49 15.37 -26.31
C LEU A 75 10.15 16.72 -26.66
N LEU A 76 9.60 17.82 -26.14
CA LEU A 76 10.11 19.16 -26.37
C LEU A 76 11.25 19.55 -25.42
N LYS A 77 11.68 18.66 -24.52
CA LYS A 77 12.73 18.92 -23.53
C LYS A 77 14.00 19.60 -24.07
N PRO A 78 14.55 19.21 -25.25
CA PRO A 78 15.72 19.89 -25.82
C PRO A 78 15.50 21.37 -26.14
N GLN A 79 14.25 21.80 -26.33
CA GLN A 79 13.88 23.19 -26.64
C GLN A 79 13.79 24.08 -25.38
N PHE A 80 13.85 23.48 -24.19
CA PHE A 80 13.72 24.17 -22.90
C PHE A 80 15.08 24.43 -22.22
N ASN A 81 16.18 24.52 -22.97
CA ASN A 81 17.57 24.40 -22.50
C ASN A 81 18.11 25.53 -21.58
N ASP A 82 17.25 26.25 -20.86
CA ASP A 82 17.63 27.25 -19.84
C ASP A 82 17.73 26.60 -18.45
N ALA A 83 18.61 27.14 -17.59
CA ALA A 83 18.92 26.62 -16.26
C ALA A 83 17.69 26.43 -15.34
N LEU A 84 16.65 27.27 -15.50
CA LEU A 84 15.39 27.18 -14.75
C LEU A 84 14.53 25.97 -15.14
N TRP A 85 14.61 25.50 -16.38
CA TRP A 85 13.71 24.48 -16.95
C TRP A 85 14.35 23.09 -17.02
N SER A 86 15.67 22.99 -16.83
CA SER A 86 16.45 21.74 -16.89
C SER A 86 16.02 20.65 -15.89
N ARG A 87 15.37 21.03 -14.77
CA ARG A 87 14.98 20.12 -13.68
C ARG A 87 13.63 19.42 -13.84
N GLY A 88 12.98 19.53 -15.01
CA GLY A 88 11.70 18.85 -15.27
C GLY A 88 10.46 19.68 -14.91
N TYR A 89 10.61 21.00 -14.76
CA TYR A 89 9.53 21.91 -14.37
C TYR A 89 8.43 22.00 -15.43
N VAL A 90 8.79 21.96 -16.73
CA VAL A 90 7.79 22.12 -17.81
C VAL A 90 6.86 20.92 -17.87
N GLU A 91 7.40 19.71 -17.71
CA GLU A 91 6.65 18.45 -17.76
C GLU A 91 5.66 18.36 -16.60
N VAL A 92 6.11 18.72 -15.40
CA VAL A 92 5.25 18.77 -14.21
C VAL A 92 4.20 19.87 -14.34
N ALA A 93 4.59 21.07 -14.78
CA ALA A 93 3.67 22.18 -14.99
C ALA A 93 2.64 21.86 -16.09
N ALA A 94 3.02 21.18 -17.16
CA ALA A 94 2.10 20.75 -18.21
C ALA A 94 1.06 19.77 -17.67
N GLY A 95 1.48 18.77 -16.88
CA GLY A 95 0.58 17.84 -16.21
C GLY A 95 -0.38 18.53 -15.23
N LEU A 96 0.13 19.45 -14.41
CA LEU A 96 -0.68 20.23 -13.48
C LEU A 96 -1.66 21.15 -14.21
N THR A 97 -1.23 21.78 -15.29
CA THR A 97 -2.05 22.69 -16.09
C THR A 97 -3.17 21.95 -16.82
N ALA A 98 -2.89 20.76 -17.37
CA ALA A 98 -3.91 19.89 -17.94
C ALA A 98 -4.92 19.42 -16.87
N PHE A 99 -4.44 19.07 -15.68
CA PHE A 99 -5.29 18.74 -14.54
C PHE A 99 -6.20 19.92 -14.14
N LEU A 100 -5.65 21.14 -14.06
CA LEU A 100 -6.44 22.35 -13.80
C LEU A 100 -7.48 22.61 -14.91
N GLY A 101 -7.12 22.39 -16.17
CA GLY A 101 -8.06 22.42 -17.30
C GLY A 101 -9.25 21.49 -17.08
N HIS A 102 -9.03 20.25 -16.63
CA HIS A 102 -10.13 19.32 -16.33
C HIS A 102 -11.01 19.78 -15.15
N LEU A 103 -10.40 20.37 -14.12
CA LEU A 103 -11.11 20.84 -12.92
C LEU A 103 -11.93 22.10 -13.19
N PHE A 104 -11.43 22.96 -14.08
CA PHE A 104 -11.97 24.28 -14.40
C PHE A 104 -11.93 24.51 -15.92
N PRO A 105 -12.71 23.75 -16.70
CA PRO A 105 -12.72 23.84 -18.15
C PRO A 105 -13.41 25.13 -18.59
N VAL A 106 -12.70 25.95 -19.37
CA VAL A 106 -13.25 27.20 -19.92
C VAL A 106 -14.53 26.96 -20.73
N TYR A 107 -14.60 25.85 -21.47
CA TYR A 107 -15.74 25.48 -22.30
C TYR A 107 -17.05 25.24 -21.53
N LEU A 108 -16.97 24.96 -20.23
CA LEU A 108 -18.13 24.71 -19.37
C LEU A 108 -18.26 25.75 -18.25
N LYS A 109 -17.82 26.99 -18.49
CA LYS A 109 -17.87 28.08 -17.50
C LYS A 109 -17.21 27.65 -16.17
N PHE A 110 -16.07 26.97 -16.27
CA PHE A 110 -15.27 26.44 -15.15
C PHE A 110 -15.95 25.37 -14.29
N ARG A 111 -17.03 24.74 -14.78
CA ARG A 111 -17.72 23.61 -14.13
C ARG A 111 -17.15 22.27 -14.60
N GLY A 112 -16.02 21.88 -14.01
CA GLY A 112 -15.27 20.67 -14.38
C GLY A 112 -15.50 19.44 -13.52
N GLY A 113 -14.69 18.42 -13.77
CA GLY A 113 -14.68 17.17 -13.02
C GLY A 113 -13.76 17.22 -11.79
N LYS A 114 -13.44 16.03 -11.25
CA LYS A 114 -12.58 15.87 -10.05
C LYS A 114 -11.12 15.57 -10.38
N GLY A 115 -10.80 15.33 -11.65
CA GLY A 115 -9.43 15.19 -12.13
C GLY A 115 -8.74 13.85 -11.84
N VAL A 116 -9.42 12.83 -11.32
CA VAL A 116 -8.77 11.54 -11.00
C VAL A 116 -8.17 10.87 -12.24
N ALA A 117 -8.93 10.76 -13.33
CA ALA A 117 -8.44 10.14 -14.58
C ALA A 117 -7.35 10.99 -15.26
N THR A 118 -7.56 12.31 -15.34
CA THR A 118 -6.54 13.23 -15.89
C THR A 118 -5.26 13.26 -15.05
N GLY A 119 -5.39 13.23 -13.72
CA GLY A 119 -4.27 13.07 -12.81
C GLY A 119 -3.54 11.75 -13.05
N LEU A 120 -4.25 10.63 -13.16
CA LEU A 120 -3.69 9.31 -13.48
C LEU A 120 -2.86 9.35 -14.76
N GLY A 121 -3.39 9.94 -15.85
CA GLY A 121 -2.64 10.08 -17.10
C GLY A 121 -1.35 10.89 -16.95
N ALA A 122 -1.40 12.00 -16.20
CA ALA A 122 -0.23 12.83 -15.94
C ALA A 122 0.82 12.09 -15.09
N VAL A 123 0.41 11.49 -13.97
CA VAL A 123 1.34 10.78 -13.08
C VAL A 123 1.89 9.49 -13.68
N ALA A 124 1.17 8.84 -14.61
CA ALA A 124 1.66 7.65 -15.29
C ALA A 124 2.97 7.92 -16.05
N LEU A 125 3.11 9.11 -16.64
CA LEU A 125 4.35 9.51 -17.33
C LEU A 125 5.38 10.12 -16.40
N LEU A 126 4.96 10.94 -15.42
CA LEU A 126 5.88 11.57 -14.48
C LEU A 126 6.48 10.59 -13.46
N LEU A 127 5.68 9.59 -13.06
CA LEU A 127 5.86 8.75 -11.87
C LEU A 127 5.30 7.34 -12.12
N PRO A 128 5.85 6.55 -13.06
CA PRO A 128 5.25 5.27 -13.46
C PRO A 128 5.14 4.26 -12.31
N ILE A 129 6.19 4.10 -11.50
CA ILE A 129 6.21 3.14 -10.38
C ILE A 129 5.20 3.52 -9.28
N PRO A 130 5.20 4.76 -8.72
CA PRO A 130 4.16 5.16 -7.77
C PRO A 130 2.74 5.05 -8.34
N THR A 131 2.57 5.33 -9.64
CA THR A 131 1.28 5.23 -10.31
C THR A 131 0.76 3.79 -10.35
N LEU A 132 1.61 2.82 -10.65
CA LEU A 132 1.21 1.40 -10.64
C LEU A 132 0.77 0.95 -9.24
N ILE A 133 1.50 1.35 -8.19
CA ILE A 133 1.14 1.04 -6.80
C ILE A 133 -0.20 1.69 -6.43
N ALA A 134 -0.37 2.98 -6.73
CA ALA A 134 -1.60 3.71 -6.44
C ALA A 134 -2.80 3.16 -7.22
N PHE A 135 -2.62 2.75 -8.47
CA PHE A 135 -3.65 2.11 -9.28
C PHE A 135 -4.02 0.71 -8.75
N GLY A 136 -3.04 -0.05 -8.26
CA GLY A 136 -3.27 -1.31 -7.55
C GLY A 136 -4.14 -1.10 -6.31
N VAL A 137 -3.74 -0.16 -5.44
CA VAL A 137 -4.52 0.19 -4.23
C VAL A 137 -5.91 0.70 -4.58
N TRP A 138 -6.02 1.58 -5.58
CA TRP A 138 -7.31 2.04 -6.09
C TRP A 138 -8.21 0.86 -6.49
N THR A 139 -7.65 -0.11 -7.22
CA THR A 139 -8.39 -1.29 -7.69
C THR A 139 -8.85 -2.16 -6.52
N ILE A 140 -7.97 -2.43 -5.56
CA ILE A 140 -8.28 -3.22 -4.35
C ILE A 140 -9.40 -2.53 -3.55
N VAL A 141 -9.26 -1.24 -3.27
CA VAL A 141 -10.24 -0.47 -2.51
C VAL A 141 -11.56 -0.37 -3.26
N LEU A 142 -11.53 -0.19 -4.59
CA LEU A 142 -12.74 -0.12 -5.41
C LEU A 142 -13.48 -1.46 -5.42
N CYS A 143 -12.77 -2.57 -5.62
CA CYS A 143 -13.38 -3.90 -5.69
C CYS A 143 -13.98 -4.30 -4.35
N GLY A 144 -13.27 -4.06 -3.25
CA GLY A 144 -13.79 -4.26 -1.90
C GLY A 144 -14.96 -3.31 -1.61
N SER A 145 -14.69 -2.02 -1.47
CA SER A 145 -15.69 -1.07 -0.97
C SER A 145 -16.85 -0.78 -1.93
N ARG A 146 -16.66 -0.98 -3.24
CA ARG A 146 -17.54 -0.51 -4.33
C ARG A 146 -17.73 1.01 -4.35
N LEU A 147 -16.89 1.76 -3.62
CA LEU A 147 -16.97 3.21 -3.49
C LEU A 147 -15.87 3.86 -4.32
N MET A 148 -16.26 4.47 -5.44
CA MET A 148 -15.33 5.15 -6.34
C MET A 148 -14.56 6.28 -5.66
N SER A 149 -15.23 7.07 -4.82
CA SER A 149 -14.60 8.18 -4.10
C SER A 149 -13.56 7.71 -3.10
N LEU A 150 -13.86 6.65 -2.33
CA LEU A 150 -12.92 6.08 -1.38
C LEU A 150 -11.67 5.57 -2.09
N ALA A 151 -11.84 4.80 -3.17
CA ALA A 151 -10.73 4.33 -3.99
C ALA A 151 -9.85 5.48 -4.51
N SER A 152 -10.47 6.54 -5.06
CA SER A 152 -9.74 7.71 -5.56
C SER A 152 -8.99 8.47 -4.48
N ILE A 153 -9.57 8.65 -3.29
CA ILE A 153 -8.89 9.32 -2.17
C ILE A 153 -7.72 8.46 -1.68
N SER A 154 -7.92 7.15 -1.53
CA SER A 154 -6.84 6.22 -1.14
C SER A 154 -5.68 6.25 -2.12
N ALA A 155 -5.95 6.29 -3.43
CA ALA A 155 -4.91 6.38 -4.46
C ALA A 155 -4.06 7.65 -4.32
N VAL A 156 -4.69 8.79 -4.06
CA VAL A 156 -3.99 10.07 -3.82
C VAL A 156 -3.14 10.00 -2.57
N LEU A 157 -3.68 9.45 -1.47
CA LEU A 157 -2.91 9.30 -0.22
C LEU A 157 -1.69 8.39 -0.41
N VAL A 158 -1.82 7.31 -1.18
CA VAL A 158 -0.69 6.42 -1.52
C VAL A 158 0.37 7.16 -2.35
N LEU A 159 -0.03 7.96 -3.33
CA LEU A 159 0.89 8.78 -4.12
C LEU A 159 1.66 9.77 -3.23
N CYS A 160 0.97 10.47 -2.32
CA CYS A 160 1.59 11.38 -1.37
C CYS A 160 2.53 10.64 -0.40
N ALA A 161 2.12 9.49 0.12
CA ALA A 161 2.95 8.69 1.02
C ALA A 161 4.20 8.13 0.31
N ALA A 162 4.07 7.71 -0.95
CA ALA A 162 5.20 7.25 -1.75
C ALA A 162 6.21 8.38 -1.99
N HIS A 163 5.75 9.61 -2.21
CA HIS A 163 6.61 10.78 -2.33
C HIS A 163 7.41 11.04 -1.05
N LEU A 164 6.77 10.98 0.13
CA LEU A 164 7.42 11.22 1.43
C LEU A 164 8.55 10.23 1.76
N ARG A 165 8.65 9.10 1.03
CA ARG A 165 9.73 8.11 1.19
C ARG A 165 10.92 8.37 0.27
N LEU A 166 10.83 9.32 -0.66
CA LEU A 166 11.94 9.67 -1.52
C LEU A 166 12.94 10.54 -0.74
N PRO A 167 14.26 10.40 -0.97
CA PRO A 167 15.25 11.29 -0.37
C PRO A 167 15.00 12.77 -0.69
N THR A 168 14.39 13.04 -1.84
CA THR A 168 14.02 14.39 -2.32
C THR A 168 12.64 14.86 -1.84
N ALA A 169 11.96 14.13 -0.95
CA ALA A 169 10.62 14.47 -0.46
C ALA A 169 10.49 15.89 0.10
N TRP A 170 11.57 16.37 0.73
CA TRP A 170 11.64 17.68 1.38
C TRP A 170 12.48 18.69 0.59
N ASP A 171 12.93 18.31 -0.61
CA ASP A 171 13.59 19.23 -1.53
C ASP A 171 12.51 20.00 -2.30
N TRP A 172 12.25 21.24 -1.91
CA TRP A 172 11.27 22.10 -2.59
C TRP A 172 11.72 22.56 -3.98
N ALA A 173 12.99 22.30 -4.36
CA ALA A 173 13.48 22.49 -5.71
C ALA A 173 13.18 21.30 -6.64
N GLU A 174 12.61 20.21 -6.11
CA GLU A 174 12.06 19.09 -6.89
C GLU A 174 10.64 19.44 -7.38
N PRO A 175 10.42 19.65 -8.68
CA PRO A 175 9.12 20.09 -9.20
C PRO A 175 7.99 19.10 -8.91
N ARG A 176 8.29 17.79 -8.84
CA ARG A 176 7.28 16.76 -8.56
C ARG A 176 6.65 16.92 -7.19
N SER A 177 7.37 17.44 -6.19
CA SER A 177 6.85 17.72 -4.84
C SER A 177 5.63 18.66 -4.89
N TRP A 178 5.70 19.70 -5.72
CA TRP A 178 4.60 20.64 -5.93
C TRP A 178 3.37 19.99 -6.58
N PHE A 179 3.57 19.06 -7.51
CA PHE A 179 2.47 18.31 -8.11
C PHE A 179 1.69 17.52 -7.05
N TYR A 180 2.38 16.78 -6.19
CA TYR A 180 1.74 15.99 -5.14
C TYR A 180 0.92 16.86 -4.19
N VAL A 181 1.49 17.98 -3.73
CA VAL A 181 0.82 18.90 -2.80
C VAL A 181 -0.38 19.57 -3.46
N ILE A 182 -0.21 20.17 -4.64
CA ILE A 182 -1.27 20.96 -5.29
C ILE A 182 -2.36 20.04 -5.84
N ALA A 183 -2.01 19.06 -6.68
CA ALA A 183 -3.00 18.17 -7.30
C ALA A 183 -3.68 17.30 -6.23
N GLY A 184 -2.93 16.76 -5.27
CA GLY A 184 -3.47 15.96 -4.18
C GLY A 184 -4.49 16.73 -3.34
N THR A 185 -4.15 17.95 -2.92
CA THR A 185 -5.06 18.83 -2.18
C THR A 185 -6.31 19.14 -2.99
N LEU A 186 -6.17 19.52 -4.26
CA LEU A 186 -7.31 19.83 -5.12
C LEU A 186 -8.23 18.63 -5.34
N VAL A 187 -7.70 17.41 -5.50
CA VAL A 187 -8.52 16.20 -5.59
C VAL A 187 -9.32 16.01 -4.30
N ILE A 188 -8.69 16.13 -3.13
CA ILE A 188 -9.37 15.97 -1.82
C ILE A 188 -10.48 17.03 -1.68
N VAL A 189 -10.19 18.30 -1.97
CA VAL A 189 -11.16 19.40 -1.92
C VAL A 189 -12.34 19.13 -2.87
N LYS A 190 -12.09 18.68 -4.10
CA LYS A 190 -13.13 18.31 -5.07
C LYS A 190 -13.95 17.08 -4.63
N HIS A 191 -13.45 16.29 -3.66
CA HIS A 191 -14.16 15.17 -3.05
C HIS A 191 -14.90 15.52 -1.75
N ARG A 192 -14.90 16.77 -1.27
CA ARG A 192 -15.57 17.18 -0.01
C ARG A 192 -17.01 16.66 0.15
N ALA A 193 -17.81 16.71 -0.91
CA ALA A 193 -19.20 16.24 -0.89
C ALA A 193 -19.29 14.71 -0.79
N ASN A 194 -18.33 13.99 -1.38
CA ASN A 194 -18.23 12.53 -1.27
C ASN A 194 -17.76 12.13 0.12
N ILE A 195 -16.79 12.86 0.70
CA ILE A 195 -16.33 12.63 2.08
C ILE A 195 -17.50 12.78 3.05
N ARG A 196 -18.32 13.84 2.90
CA ARG A 196 -19.53 14.01 3.72
C ARG A 196 -20.51 12.83 3.58
N ARG A 197 -20.74 12.32 2.36
CA ARG A 197 -21.58 11.14 2.14
C ARG A 197 -20.95 9.84 2.64
N LEU A 198 -19.63 9.71 2.62
CA LEU A 198 -18.91 8.57 3.20
C LEU A 198 -19.11 8.53 4.72
N ILE A 199 -18.91 9.66 5.40
CA ILE A 199 -19.14 9.79 6.84
C ILE A 199 -20.60 9.47 7.20
N ASN A 200 -21.55 9.94 6.38
CA ASN A 200 -22.97 9.70 6.60
C ASN A 200 -23.45 8.32 6.11
N GLY A 201 -22.58 7.48 5.53
CA GLY A 201 -22.97 6.18 4.97
C GLY A 201 -23.87 6.23 3.73
N THR A 202 -24.02 7.40 3.08
CA THR A 202 -24.92 7.65 1.93
C THR A 202 -24.19 7.75 0.58
N GLU A 203 -22.91 7.41 0.53
CA GLU A 203 -22.13 7.46 -0.70
C GLU A 203 -22.54 6.37 -1.70
N ASN A 204 -22.66 6.78 -2.97
CA ASN A 204 -23.11 5.90 -4.06
C ASN A 204 -22.12 4.76 -4.30
N GLN A 205 -22.61 3.52 -4.14
CA GLN A 205 -21.87 2.32 -4.48
C GLN A 205 -22.03 1.95 -5.95
N LEU A 206 -20.99 1.33 -6.52
CA LEU A 206 -21.09 0.66 -7.81
C LEU A 206 -21.94 -0.61 -7.67
N LYS A 207 -22.71 -0.91 -8.72
CA LYS A 207 -23.42 -2.18 -8.85
C LYS A 207 -22.39 -3.31 -8.83
N GLU A 208 -22.71 -4.35 -8.07
CA GLU A 208 -21.89 -5.56 -8.04
C GLU A 208 -21.92 -6.26 -9.40
N ASN A 209 -20.79 -6.83 -9.79
CA ASN A 209 -20.65 -7.64 -11.01
C ASN A 209 -19.82 -8.87 -10.69
N ILE A 210 -20.09 -9.99 -11.38
CA ILE A 210 -19.41 -11.28 -11.26
C ILE A 210 -17.88 -11.10 -11.28
N VAL A 211 -17.36 -10.33 -12.23
CA VAL A 211 -15.91 -10.07 -12.34
C VAL A 211 -15.34 -9.42 -11.07
N MET A 212 -16.04 -8.44 -10.51
CA MET A 212 -15.57 -7.72 -9.31
C MET A 212 -15.67 -8.60 -8.07
N LEU A 213 -16.73 -9.41 -7.96
CA LEU A 213 -16.88 -10.38 -6.88
C LEU A 213 -15.79 -11.45 -6.93
N GLN A 214 -15.53 -12.01 -8.10
CA GLN A 214 -14.47 -13.02 -8.30
C GLN A 214 -13.10 -12.42 -7.99
N LEU A 215 -12.79 -11.24 -8.52
CA LEU A 215 -11.53 -10.56 -8.24
C LEU A 215 -11.36 -10.28 -6.74
N THR A 216 -12.41 -9.80 -6.06
CA THR A 216 -12.38 -9.54 -4.61
C THR A 216 -12.11 -10.81 -3.82
N LYS A 217 -12.79 -11.92 -4.16
CA LYS A 217 -12.58 -13.24 -3.51
C LYS A 217 -11.16 -13.75 -3.74
N SER A 218 -10.68 -13.71 -4.99
CA SER A 218 -9.32 -14.15 -5.34
C SER A 218 -8.26 -13.33 -4.62
N LEU A 219 -8.39 -12.00 -4.60
CA LEU A 219 -7.47 -11.11 -3.87
C LEU A 219 -7.50 -11.38 -2.37
N HIS A 220 -8.68 -11.60 -1.79
CA HIS A 220 -8.83 -11.88 -0.36
C HIS A 220 -8.13 -13.19 0.04
N VAL A 221 -8.43 -14.28 -0.68
CA VAL A 221 -7.86 -15.60 -0.39
C VAL A 221 -6.35 -15.61 -0.62
N LEU A 222 -5.88 -15.02 -1.73
CA LEU A 222 -4.46 -14.90 -2.03
C LEU A 222 -3.73 -14.10 -0.95
N ALA A 223 -4.28 -12.96 -0.52
CA ALA A 223 -3.68 -12.13 0.51
C ALA A 223 -3.58 -12.86 1.86
N LEU A 224 -4.64 -13.55 2.29
CA LEU A 224 -4.61 -14.36 3.50
C LEU A 224 -3.61 -15.51 3.42
N GLY A 225 -3.61 -16.25 2.31
CA GLY A 225 -2.69 -17.37 2.10
C GLY A 225 -1.23 -16.92 2.08
N LEU A 226 -0.91 -15.83 1.40
CA LEU A 226 0.43 -15.24 1.39
C LEU A 226 0.83 -14.72 2.78
N TRP A 227 -0.07 -14.03 3.48
CA TRP A 227 0.23 -13.50 4.82
C TRP A 227 0.52 -14.64 5.80
N PHE A 228 -0.38 -15.62 5.87
CA PHE A 228 -0.21 -16.80 6.72
C PHE A 228 1.05 -17.57 6.34
N GLY A 229 1.20 -17.92 5.07
CA GLY A 229 2.32 -18.72 4.57
C GLY A 229 3.67 -18.06 4.82
N ALA A 230 3.80 -16.76 4.52
CA ALA A 230 5.03 -16.01 4.78
C ALA A 230 5.35 -15.92 6.27
N SER A 231 4.35 -15.69 7.12
CA SER A 231 4.54 -15.57 8.57
C SER A 231 4.98 -16.89 9.20
N VAL A 232 4.34 -18.00 8.81
CA VAL A 232 4.70 -19.35 9.27
C VAL A 232 6.07 -19.76 8.74
N PHE A 233 6.31 -19.60 7.44
CA PHE A 233 7.59 -19.98 6.84
C PHE A 233 8.76 -19.19 7.43
N PHE A 234 8.62 -17.88 7.58
CA PHE A 234 9.68 -17.06 8.17
C PHE A 234 9.95 -17.44 9.63
N THR A 235 8.90 -17.60 10.43
CA THR A 235 9.02 -17.86 11.87
C THR A 235 9.50 -19.28 12.17
N PHE A 236 8.96 -20.29 11.48
CA PHE A 236 9.22 -21.69 11.83
C PHE A 236 10.28 -22.37 10.96
N VAL A 237 10.55 -21.85 9.77
CA VAL A 237 11.55 -22.45 8.87
C VAL A 237 12.79 -21.57 8.79
N VAL A 238 12.64 -20.31 8.37
CA VAL A 238 13.79 -19.43 8.14
C VAL A 238 14.52 -19.12 9.46
N ALA A 239 13.80 -18.68 10.49
CA ALA A 239 14.44 -18.31 11.76
C ALA A 239 15.17 -19.50 12.40
N PHE A 240 14.49 -20.63 12.60
CA PHE A 240 15.12 -21.81 13.21
C PHE A 240 16.29 -22.36 12.40
N SER A 241 16.13 -22.47 11.07
CA SER A 241 17.19 -22.99 10.20
C SER A 241 18.41 -22.06 10.20
N LEU A 242 18.19 -20.74 10.10
CA LEU A 242 19.28 -19.77 10.05
C LEU A 242 20.06 -19.69 11.36
N PHE A 243 19.35 -19.53 12.49
CA PHE A 243 20.00 -19.48 13.80
C PHE A 243 20.67 -20.82 14.14
N GLY A 244 20.00 -21.95 13.90
CA GLY A 244 20.59 -23.27 14.11
C GLY A 244 21.85 -23.50 13.27
N THR A 245 21.85 -23.07 12.01
CA THR A 245 23.01 -23.20 11.12
C THR A 245 24.20 -22.39 11.62
N PHE A 246 24.00 -21.10 11.94
CA PHE A 246 25.10 -20.25 12.40
C PHE A 246 25.56 -20.60 13.82
N GLU A 247 24.68 -21.02 14.72
CA GLU A 247 25.06 -21.54 16.03
C GLU A 247 25.92 -22.80 15.89
N ALA A 248 25.53 -23.75 15.03
CA ALA A 248 26.33 -24.94 14.74
C ALA A 248 27.70 -24.60 14.13
N LEU A 249 27.78 -23.63 13.21
CA LEU A 249 29.06 -23.11 12.70
C LEU A 249 29.90 -22.44 13.79
N GLY A 250 29.24 -21.74 14.73
CA GLY A 250 29.82 -21.16 15.93
C GLY A 250 30.39 -22.21 16.89
N GLU A 251 29.79 -23.39 16.99
CA GLU A 251 30.26 -24.44 17.91
C GLU A 251 31.29 -25.38 17.28
N LYS A 252 31.30 -25.55 15.95
CA LYS A 252 32.23 -26.45 15.24
C LYS A 252 33.71 -26.12 15.51
N ASP A 253 34.49 -27.14 15.87
CA ASP A 253 35.93 -27.02 16.14
C ASP A 253 36.80 -26.95 14.88
N LYS A 254 36.54 -27.80 13.89
CA LYS A 254 37.16 -27.72 12.55
C LYS A 254 36.31 -26.81 11.66
N ARG A 255 36.76 -25.59 11.43
CA ARG A 255 36.00 -24.57 10.70
C ARG A 255 36.56 -24.26 9.31
N GLU A 256 35.66 -23.79 8.46
CA GLU A 256 36.00 -23.19 7.18
C GLU A 256 36.77 -21.87 7.39
N THR A 257 37.67 -21.55 6.47
CA THR A 257 38.56 -20.38 6.58
C THR A 257 37.83 -19.04 6.56
N TRP A 258 36.62 -18.98 5.98
CA TRP A 258 35.82 -17.77 5.87
C TRP A 258 35.01 -17.42 7.13
N PHE A 259 34.93 -18.31 8.13
CA PHE A 259 34.24 -18.06 9.41
C PHE A 259 35.13 -18.36 10.63
N PRO A 260 36.26 -17.63 10.80
CA PRO A 260 37.22 -17.89 11.86
C PRO A 260 36.63 -17.59 13.25
N ARG A 261 37.15 -18.27 14.29
CA ARG A 261 36.81 -18.03 15.71
C ARG A 261 37.87 -17.11 16.35
N PRO A 262 37.55 -15.85 16.67
CA PRO A 262 38.46 -14.99 17.44
C PRO A 262 38.78 -15.63 18.80
N ARG A 263 39.96 -15.32 19.37
CA ARG A 263 40.44 -15.97 20.62
C ARG A 263 39.44 -15.83 21.78
N MET A 264 38.86 -14.65 21.94
CA MET A 264 37.86 -14.33 22.96
C MET A 264 36.60 -15.21 22.92
N TYR A 265 36.29 -15.85 21.77
CA TYR A 265 35.14 -16.74 21.62
C TYR A 265 35.47 -18.24 21.78
N ARG A 266 36.72 -18.60 22.10
CA ARG A 266 37.16 -20.02 22.18
C ARG A 266 36.77 -20.72 23.46
N GLU A 267 36.72 -19.99 24.55
CA GLU A 267 36.45 -20.54 25.87
C GLU A 267 34.99 -20.28 26.23
N ALA A 268 34.30 -21.29 26.73
CA ALA A 268 33.03 -21.09 27.43
C ALA A 268 33.31 -20.87 28.92
N ASP A 269 32.48 -20.08 29.58
CA ASP A 269 32.47 -19.95 31.03
C ASP A 269 31.07 -20.27 31.58
N ASN A 270 30.90 -20.22 32.90
CA ASN A 270 29.63 -20.51 33.55
C ASN A 270 28.52 -19.48 33.25
N THR A 271 28.88 -18.36 32.63
CA THR A 271 27.98 -17.24 32.33
C THR A 271 27.54 -17.21 30.86
N VAL A 272 28.41 -17.59 29.91
CA VAL A 272 28.15 -17.49 28.48
C VAL A 272 28.82 -18.63 27.70
N ASN A 273 28.05 -19.28 26.81
CA ASN A 273 28.61 -20.14 25.76
C ASN A 273 29.14 -19.27 24.61
N SER A 274 30.39 -18.83 24.71
CA SER A 274 31.03 -17.91 23.76
C SER A 274 31.04 -18.41 22.31
N PRO A 275 31.34 -19.70 22.01
CA PRO A 275 31.25 -20.23 20.65
C PRO A 275 29.86 -20.05 20.02
N LYS A 276 28.80 -20.33 20.78
CA LYS A 276 27.41 -20.15 20.34
C LYS A 276 27.08 -18.69 20.09
N GLU A 277 27.54 -17.78 20.95
CA GLU A 277 27.29 -16.34 20.82
C GLU A 277 27.80 -15.73 19.51
N GLN A 278 28.96 -16.19 19.02
CA GLN A 278 29.48 -15.77 17.72
C GLN A 278 28.50 -16.14 16.60
N GLY A 279 27.94 -17.35 16.66
CA GLY A 279 26.95 -17.86 15.71
C GLY A 279 25.65 -17.05 15.76
N THR A 280 25.07 -16.88 16.96
CA THR A 280 23.85 -16.10 17.17
C THR A 280 23.99 -14.66 16.63
N ARG A 281 25.16 -14.04 16.80
CA ARG A 281 25.45 -12.72 16.24
C ARG A 281 25.47 -12.72 14.71
N ALA A 282 26.13 -13.69 14.09
CA ALA A 282 26.18 -13.81 12.63
C ALA A 282 24.79 -14.02 12.03
N ALA A 283 23.98 -14.92 12.62
CA ALA A 283 22.57 -15.08 12.25
C ALA A 283 21.80 -13.77 12.36
N GLY A 284 22.06 -13.01 13.44
CA GLY A 284 21.44 -11.72 13.66
C GLY A 284 21.70 -10.72 12.53
N TYR A 285 22.96 -10.56 12.09
CA TYR A 285 23.29 -9.69 10.96
C TYR A 285 22.69 -10.17 9.64
N ALA A 286 22.61 -11.48 9.42
CA ALA A 286 22.04 -12.06 8.21
C ALA A 286 20.52 -11.86 8.11
N ILE A 287 19.80 -11.99 9.23
CA ILE A 287 18.33 -11.88 9.24
C ILE A 287 17.83 -10.43 9.29
N SER A 288 18.56 -9.51 9.93
CA SER A 288 18.10 -8.14 10.19
C SER A 288 17.56 -7.42 8.94
N PRO A 289 18.22 -7.45 7.76
CA PRO A 289 17.71 -6.82 6.54
C PRO A 289 16.38 -7.41 6.03
N MET A 290 16.08 -8.66 6.38
CA MET A 290 14.85 -9.34 5.93
C MET A 290 13.61 -8.83 6.65
N PHE A 291 13.72 -8.27 7.86
CA PHE A 291 12.56 -7.79 8.62
C PHE A 291 11.80 -6.68 7.90
N VAL A 292 12.50 -5.77 7.20
CA VAL A 292 11.84 -4.71 6.41
C VAL A 292 10.89 -5.31 5.37
N TRP A 293 11.33 -6.35 4.66
CA TRP A 293 10.52 -7.04 3.66
C TRP A 293 9.43 -7.89 4.30
N TYR A 294 9.73 -8.54 5.43
CA TYR A 294 8.77 -9.32 6.20
C TYR A 294 7.58 -8.45 6.63
N PHE A 295 7.81 -7.32 7.31
CA PHE A 295 6.75 -6.42 7.75
C PHE A 295 6.05 -5.71 6.57
N ALA A 296 6.78 -5.35 5.52
CA ALA A 296 6.17 -4.76 4.32
C ALA A 296 5.18 -5.72 3.64
N LEU A 297 5.57 -7.00 3.48
CA LEU A 297 4.71 -8.03 2.93
C LEU A 297 3.46 -8.24 3.79
N GLN A 298 3.63 -8.35 5.11
CA GLN A 298 2.52 -8.48 6.05
C GLN A 298 1.56 -7.29 5.98
N GLY A 299 2.09 -6.07 5.96
CA GLY A 299 1.28 -4.86 5.82
C GLY A 299 0.49 -4.82 4.52
N ALA A 300 1.11 -5.20 3.40
CA ALA A 300 0.45 -5.26 2.09
C ALA A 300 -0.66 -6.32 2.07
N CYS A 301 -0.38 -7.54 2.52
CA CYS A 301 -1.38 -8.60 2.58
C CYS A 301 -2.51 -8.25 3.55
N GLY A 302 -2.19 -7.68 4.71
CA GLY A 302 -3.20 -7.27 5.68
C GLY A 302 -4.11 -6.17 5.18
N PHE A 303 -3.56 -5.17 4.51
CA PHE A 303 -4.36 -4.15 3.85
C PHE A 303 -5.33 -4.75 2.82
N ILE A 304 -4.85 -5.63 1.93
CA ILE A 304 -5.69 -6.28 0.91
C ILE A 304 -6.77 -7.13 1.58
N ALA A 305 -6.41 -7.96 2.55
CA ALA A 305 -7.33 -8.83 3.26
C ALA A 305 -8.42 -8.02 3.98
N LEU A 306 -8.06 -6.93 4.67
CA LEU A 306 -9.03 -6.07 5.34
C LEU A 306 -9.91 -5.33 4.34
N ALA A 307 -9.33 -4.67 3.32
CA ALA A 307 -10.08 -3.91 2.33
C ALA A 307 -11.13 -4.76 1.60
N THR A 308 -10.79 -6.02 1.32
CA THR A 308 -11.70 -6.99 0.70
C THR A 308 -12.68 -7.62 1.70
N ALA A 309 -12.40 -7.60 3.00
CA ALA A 309 -13.28 -8.14 4.04
C ALA A 309 -14.36 -7.15 4.56
N LEU A 310 -14.06 -5.85 4.57
CA LEU A 310 -14.95 -4.79 5.07
C LEU A 310 -16.40 -4.85 4.53
N PRO A 311 -16.66 -5.18 3.25
CA PRO A 311 -18.03 -5.25 2.72
C PRO A 311 -18.89 -6.31 3.40
N PHE A 312 -18.26 -7.39 3.90
CA PHE A 312 -18.95 -8.52 4.52
C PHE A 312 -19.46 -8.19 5.94
N ILE A 313 -19.04 -7.07 6.56
CA ILE A 313 -19.53 -6.64 7.89
C ILE A 313 -21.06 -6.45 7.89
N LYS A 314 -21.61 -6.03 6.75
CA LYS A 314 -23.04 -5.76 6.59
C LYS A 314 -23.88 -7.03 6.51
N GLN A 315 -23.26 -8.19 6.32
CA GLN A 315 -23.97 -9.46 6.34
C GLN A 315 -24.34 -9.84 7.78
N PRO A 316 -25.50 -10.50 8.00
CA PRO A 316 -26.02 -10.78 9.34
C PRO A 316 -25.14 -11.75 10.14
N ALA A 317 -24.30 -12.55 9.48
CA ALA A 317 -23.46 -13.54 10.13
C ALA A 317 -22.35 -12.90 11.00
N SER A 318 -22.33 -13.26 12.29
CA SER A 318 -21.33 -12.80 13.27
C SER A 318 -19.89 -13.14 12.88
N ILE A 319 -19.69 -14.24 12.14
CA ILE A 319 -18.39 -14.72 11.66
C ILE A 319 -17.66 -13.64 10.84
N HIS A 320 -18.37 -12.86 10.02
CA HIS A 320 -17.74 -11.82 9.20
C HIS A 320 -17.25 -10.64 10.03
N ARG A 321 -17.96 -10.28 11.10
CA ARG A 321 -17.54 -9.23 12.04
C ARG A 321 -16.30 -9.67 12.82
N TRP A 322 -16.31 -10.90 13.33
CA TRP A 322 -15.14 -11.49 14.00
C TRP A 322 -13.92 -11.55 13.09
N ARG A 323 -14.08 -12.00 11.84
CA ARG A 323 -12.99 -12.01 10.87
C ARG A 323 -12.39 -10.62 10.66
N VAL A 324 -13.22 -9.59 10.48
CA VAL A 324 -12.71 -8.23 10.29
C VAL A 324 -12.00 -7.72 11.54
N ASN A 325 -12.55 -7.96 12.73
CA ASN A 325 -11.89 -7.58 13.98
C ASN A 325 -10.53 -8.26 14.14
N LEU A 326 -10.42 -9.55 13.79
CA LEU A 326 -9.14 -10.28 13.79
C LEU A 326 -8.15 -9.68 12.79
N LEU A 327 -8.59 -9.29 11.59
CA LEU A 327 -7.74 -8.63 10.60
C LEU A 327 -7.26 -7.26 11.09
N ILE A 328 -8.13 -6.47 11.71
CA ILE A 328 -7.77 -5.17 12.30
C ILE A 328 -6.73 -5.38 13.41
N ALA A 329 -6.96 -6.34 14.32
CA ALA A 329 -6.02 -6.68 15.38
C ALA A 329 -4.67 -7.13 14.82
N SER A 330 -4.68 -8.01 13.81
CA SER A 330 -3.47 -8.50 13.14
C SER A 330 -2.67 -7.36 12.51
N ILE A 331 -3.33 -6.43 11.81
CA ILE A 331 -2.67 -5.25 11.24
C ILE A 331 -2.10 -4.37 12.35
N ALA A 332 -2.84 -4.15 13.45
CA ALA A 332 -2.34 -3.39 14.59
C ALA A 332 -1.08 -4.02 15.18
N PHE A 333 -1.04 -5.36 15.32
CA PHE A 333 0.15 -6.08 15.76
C PHE A 333 1.33 -5.89 14.81
N VAL A 334 1.11 -5.93 13.49
CA VAL A 334 2.16 -5.65 12.49
C VAL A 334 2.67 -4.21 12.60
N LEU A 335 1.76 -3.24 12.74
CA LEU A 335 2.10 -1.82 12.83
C LEU A 335 2.88 -1.47 14.12
N VAL A 336 2.57 -2.13 15.23
CA VAL A 336 3.32 -2.00 16.49
C VAL A 336 4.62 -2.81 16.44
N GLY A 337 4.56 -4.00 15.85
CA GLY A 337 5.70 -4.93 15.79
C GLY A 337 6.83 -4.43 14.92
N TRP A 338 6.55 -3.67 13.87
CA TRP A 338 7.60 -3.13 13.00
C TRP A 338 8.57 -2.18 13.75
N PRO A 339 8.12 -1.05 14.35
CA PRO A 339 9.04 -0.18 15.09
C PRO A 339 9.65 -0.89 16.31
N LEU A 340 8.92 -1.81 16.94
CA LEU A 340 9.45 -2.63 18.02
C LEU A 340 10.62 -3.52 17.54
N GLU A 341 10.51 -4.17 16.39
CA GLU A 341 11.60 -4.99 15.85
C GLU A 341 12.78 -4.12 15.39
N GLN A 342 12.54 -2.90 14.90
CA GLN A 342 13.62 -1.94 14.64
C GLN A 342 14.38 -1.62 15.93
N TYR A 343 13.65 -1.33 17.02
CA TYR A 343 14.24 -1.09 18.33
C TYR A 343 15.02 -2.32 18.84
N VAL A 344 14.48 -3.54 18.71
CA VAL A 344 15.19 -4.78 19.05
C VAL A 344 16.44 -4.97 18.19
N SER A 345 16.39 -4.62 16.90
CA SER A 345 17.56 -4.66 16.02
C SER A 345 18.62 -3.65 16.44
N ASP A 346 18.23 -2.45 16.87
CA ASP A 346 19.15 -1.42 17.35
C ASP A 346 19.82 -1.83 18.66
N LEU A 347 19.12 -2.54 19.55
CA LEU A 347 19.67 -3.12 20.78
C LEU A 347 20.74 -4.20 20.53
N ARG A 348 20.86 -4.75 19.32
CA ARG A 348 21.90 -5.75 19.00
C ARG A 348 23.30 -5.15 19.05
N ALA A 349 23.47 -3.89 18.64
CA ALA A 349 24.77 -3.22 18.66
C ALA A 349 25.34 -3.08 20.09
N PRO A 350 24.66 -2.44 21.06
CA PRO A 350 25.15 -2.32 22.43
C PRO A 350 25.28 -3.68 23.11
N ARG A 351 24.36 -4.63 22.85
CA ARG A 351 24.45 -6.01 23.35
C ARG A 351 25.69 -6.73 22.85
N ASN A 352 26.06 -6.55 21.58
CA ASN A 352 27.25 -7.19 21.01
C ASN A 352 28.55 -6.50 21.49
N GLN A 353 28.57 -5.18 21.63
CA GLN A 353 29.74 -4.44 22.11
C GLN A 353 30.06 -4.77 23.57
N THR A 354 29.06 -4.77 24.45
CA THR A 354 29.23 -5.15 25.86
C THR A 354 29.62 -6.63 26.02
N MET A 355 29.09 -7.51 25.17
CA MET A 355 29.53 -8.91 25.08
C MET A 355 31.00 -9.02 24.69
N GLU A 356 31.45 -8.29 23.66
CA GLU A 356 32.86 -8.29 23.26
C GLU A 356 33.77 -7.76 24.37
N ALA A 357 33.40 -6.68 25.04
CA ALA A 357 34.16 -6.13 26.16
C ALA A 357 34.36 -7.16 27.29
N TYR A 358 33.27 -7.82 27.69
CA TYR A 358 33.32 -8.91 28.68
C TYR A 358 34.20 -10.09 28.24
N LEU A 359 34.14 -10.48 26.96
CA LEU A 359 34.93 -11.60 26.44
C LEU A 359 36.43 -11.25 26.29
N LEU A 360 36.78 -9.96 26.20
CA LEU A 360 38.17 -9.50 26.21
C LEU A 360 38.77 -9.51 27.62
N ASP A 361 37.98 -9.15 28.63
CA ASP A 361 38.37 -9.21 30.04
C ASP A 361 37.21 -9.71 30.91
N ARG A 362 37.20 -11.02 31.18
CA ARG A 362 36.17 -11.66 32.00
C ARG A 362 36.29 -11.37 33.49
N THR A 363 37.41 -10.81 33.93
CA THR A 363 37.67 -10.51 35.35
C THR A 363 37.13 -9.15 35.75
N ASP A 364 36.89 -8.28 34.78
CA ASP A 364 36.30 -6.97 35.00
C ASP A 364 34.81 -7.07 35.38
N ALA A 365 34.51 -6.62 36.61
CA ALA A 365 33.16 -6.69 37.17
C ALA A 365 32.19 -5.72 36.46
N ASP A 366 32.70 -4.59 35.96
CA ASP A 366 31.90 -3.57 35.31
C ASP A 366 31.43 -4.05 33.92
N SER A 367 32.33 -4.59 33.10
CA SER A 367 31.96 -5.21 31.82
C SER A 367 30.98 -6.38 31.98
N ALA A 368 31.14 -7.19 33.03
CA ALA A 368 30.21 -8.28 33.34
C ALA A 368 28.81 -7.76 33.70
N ALA A 369 28.73 -6.67 34.47
CA ALA A 369 27.46 -6.01 34.82
C ALA A 369 26.78 -5.39 33.59
N ASP A 370 27.53 -4.65 32.77
CA ASP A 370 27.02 -4.02 31.55
C ASP A 370 26.54 -5.04 30.52
N MET A 371 27.29 -6.12 30.33
CA MET A 371 26.89 -7.24 29.47
C MET A 371 25.59 -7.88 29.93
N LYS A 372 25.44 -8.15 31.23
CA LYS A 372 24.19 -8.72 31.80
C LYS A 372 23.02 -7.78 31.60
N LYS A 373 23.19 -6.49 31.82
CA LYS A 373 22.17 -5.46 31.63
C LYS A 373 21.73 -5.38 30.17
N ALA A 374 22.67 -5.30 29.24
CA ALA A 374 22.37 -5.22 27.81
C ALA A 374 21.69 -6.50 27.28
N ARG A 375 22.09 -7.68 27.78
CA ARG A 375 21.42 -8.95 27.47
C ARG A 375 20.00 -9.00 28.01
N ALA A 376 19.76 -8.53 29.23
CA ALA A 376 18.44 -8.52 29.85
C ALA A 376 17.48 -7.59 29.10
N ASP A 377 17.93 -6.38 28.75
CA ASP A 377 17.14 -5.41 27.99
C ASP A 377 16.81 -5.94 26.58
N PHE A 378 17.81 -6.44 25.85
CA PHE A 378 17.58 -7.10 24.56
C PHE A 378 16.60 -8.28 24.69
N GLY A 379 16.79 -9.15 25.68
CA GLY A 379 15.97 -10.35 25.88
C GLY A 379 14.50 -10.03 26.19
N MET A 380 14.25 -8.99 26.98
CA MET A 380 12.89 -8.51 27.28
C MET A 380 12.19 -8.03 26.02
N TRP A 381 12.80 -7.08 25.28
CA TRP A 381 12.18 -6.51 24.10
C TRP A 381 12.04 -7.50 22.95
N HIS A 382 13.03 -8.38 22.76
CA HIS A 382 12.96 -9.46 21.78
C HIS A 382 11.82 -10.43 22.11
N SER A 383 11.61 -10.76 23.39
CA SER A 383 10.51 -11.63 23.81
C SER A 383 9.15 -10.98 23.54
N ILE A 384 9.01 -9.67 23.79
CA ILE A 384 7.80 -8.92 23.45
C ILE A 384 7.56 -8.93 21.93
N SER A 385 8.60 -8.72 21.11
CA SER A 385 8.45 -8.73 19.64
C SER A 385 8.03 -10.10 19.12
N VAL A 386 8.59 -11.18 19.67
CA VAL A 386 8.23 -12.55 19.33
C VAL A 386 6.78 -12.87 19.71
N ILE A 387 6.32 -12.49 20.91
CA ILE A 387 4.92 -12.68 21.35
C ILE A 387 3.97 -11.97 20.39
N LEU A 388 4.29 -10.75 19.97
CA LEU A 388 3.46 -9.98 19.05
C LEU A 388 3.40 -10.62 17.65
N ASN A 389 4.51 -11.18 17.16
CA ASN A 389 4.55 -11.95 15.92
C ASN A 389 3.68 -13.22 16.02
N PHE A 390 3.74 -13.96 17.14
CA PHE A 390 2.85 -15.11 17.36
C PHE A 390 1.38 -14.71 17.44
N ALA A 391 1.05 -13.61 18.12
CA ALA A 391 -0.31 -13.08 18.17
C ALA A 391 -0.83 -12.74 16.76
N THR A 392 0.04 -12.19 15.90
CA THR A 392 -0.26 -11.94 14.48
C THR A 392 -0.55 -13.24 13.75
N ILE A 393 0.31 -14.25 13.86
CA ILE A 393 0.14 -15.56 13.21
C ILE A 393 -1.18 -16.20 13.62
N VAL A 394 -1.45 -16.31 14.92
CA VAL A 394 -2.69 -16.92 15.45
C VAL A 394 -3.92 -16.18 14.92
N SER A 395 -3.90 -14.85 14.92
CA SER A 395 -5.03 -14.03 14.48
C SER A 395 -5.28 -14.15 12.97
N VAL A 396 -4.23 -14.16 12.16
CA VAL A 396 -4.31 -14.37 10.71
C VAL A 396 -4.79 -15.78 10.38
N THR A 397 -4.29 -16.80 11.08
CA THR A 397 -4.76 -18.19 10.93
C THR A 397 -6.24 -18.32 11.25
N ALA A 398 -6.71 -17.72 12.35
CA ALA A 398 -8.12 -17.70 12.70
C ALA A 398 -8.97 -16.98 11.63
N ALA A 399 -8.52 -15.82 11.15
CA ALA A 399 -9.20 -15.08 10.07
C ALA A 399 -9.26 -15.89 8.76
N MET A 400 -8.20 -16.63 8.43
CA MET A 400 -8.13 -17.52 7.27
C MET A 400 -9.08 -18.71 7.39
N ALA A 401 -9.12 -19.37 8.56
CA ALA A 401 -10.08 -20.45 8.82
C ALA A 401 -11.53 -19.99 8.67
N MET A 402 -11.85 -18.79 9.17
CA MET A 402 -13.17 -18.17 9.00
C MET A 402 -13.48 -17.79 7.54
N ALA A 403 -12.47 -17.55 6.70
CA ALA A 403 -12.66 -17.30 5.28
C ALA A 403 -13.00 -18.58 4.50
N GLY A 404 -12.49 -19.75 4.92
CA GLY A 404 -12.84 -21.05 4.32
C GLY A 404 -14.33 -21.37 4.40
N ASN A 405 -15.01 -20.90 5.45
CA ASN A 405 -16.45 -21.07 5.63
C ASN A 405 -17.33 -20.18 4.72
N LEU A 406 -16.74 -19.30 3.90
CA LEU A 406 -17.49 -18.47 2.94
C LEU A 406 -18.11 -19.27 1.78
N ALA A 407 -17.55 -20.44 1.46
CA ALA A 407 -17.92 -21.18 0.25
C ALA A 407 -19.15 -22.11 0.43
N SER A 408 -19.57 -22.41 1.66
CA SER A 408 -20.63 -23.41 1.93
C SER A 408 -22.02 -22.81 2.22
N GLY A 409 -22.12 -21.50 2.45
CA GLY A 409 -23.40 -20.86 2.82
C GLY A 409 -24.32 -20.55 1.64
N ALA A 410 -23.77 -20.29 0.45
CA ALA A 410 -24.58 -19.93 -0.73
C ALA A 410 -25.40 -21.12 -1.27
N THR A 411 -24.92 -22.35 -1.06
CA THR A 411 -25.60 -23.56 -1.52
C THR A 411 -26.75 -23.97 -0.59
N LYS A 412 -26.73 -23.55 0.69
CA LYS A 412 -27.82 -23.87 1.64
C LYS A 412 -29.05 -22.97 1.44
N ALA A 413 -28.85 -21.67 1.18
CA ALA A 413 -29.97 -20.75 0.99
C ALA A 413 -30.80 -21.05 -0.28
N GLN A 414 -30.20 -21.59 -1.34
CA GLN A 414 -30.93 -22.01 -2.54
C GLN A 414 -31.63 -23.38 -2.41
N GLY A 415 -31.28 -24.17 -1.39
CA GLY A 415 -31.94 -25.45 -1.11
C GLY A 415 -33.18 -25.29 -0.23
N GLU A 416 -33.16 -24.35 0.72
CA GLU A 416 -34.29 -24.12 1.62
C GLU A 416 -35.45 -23.40 0.93
N GLU A 417 -35.18 -22.44 0.02
CA GLU A 417 -36.23 -21.71 -0.71
C GLU A 417 -37.00 -22.58 -1.73
N LYS A 418 -36.48 -23.75 -2.10
CA LYS A 418 -37.16 -24.70 -3.01
C LYS A 418 -38.01 -25.76 -2.32
N THR A 419 -38.02 -25.82 -0.99
CA THR A 419 -38.70 -26.92 -0.26
C THR A 419 -40.04 -26.50 0.37
N GLU A 420 -40.40 -25.21 0.35
CA GLU A 420 -41.65 -24.71 0.97
C GLU A 420 -42.80 -24.42 -0.02
N GLU A 421 -42.59 -24.48 -1.34
CA GLU A 421 -43.66 -24.32 -2.34
C GLU A 421 -44.15 -25.70 -2.86
N HIS A 422 -44.87 -26.44 -2.03
CA HIS A 422 -45.86 -27.43 -2.52
C HIS A 422 -46.87 -27.79 -1.41
N PRO A 423 -48.07 -27.17 -1.39
CA PRO A 423 -49.23 -27.78 -0.77
C PRO A 423 -49.83 -28.77 -1.78
N THR A 424 -49.81 -30.06 -1.43
CA THR A 424 -50.55 -31.11 -2.15
C THR A 424 -52.03 -30.99 -1.84
N GLU A 425 -52.82 -30.55 -2.82
CA GLU A 425 -54.23 -30.90 -2.94
C GLU A 425 -54.35 -32.32 -3.50
N GLY A 426 -55.15 -33.15 -2.83
CA GLY A 426 -55.50 -34.51 -3.20
C GLY A 426 -56.58 -35.03 -2.26
#